data_AF-A0A0G4LHI9-F1
#
_entry.id   AF-A0A0G4LHI9-F1
#
_cell.length_a   1.000
_cell.length_b   1.000
_cell.length_c   1.000
_cell.angle_alpha   90.00
_cell.angle_beta   90.00
_cell.angle_gamma   90.00
#
_symmetry.space_group_name_H-M   'P 1'
#
loop_
_entity.id
_entity.type
_entity.pdbx_description
1 polymer ?
#
loop_
_entity_poly.entity_id
_entity_poly.type
_entity_poly.pdbx_seq_one_letter_code
_entity_poly.pdbx_strand_id
1 'polypeptide(L)'
;SNDGDDAPASPSTEAPQPGPSAPSRPPPPQHTESTGLLHSVLRDNINEGHGGHGTFSPRPSSPVTSFNSYENDTASNASQRGGLDKVINSITGSEDWRKSWHKSVMSRSITNSDRLAAEAGFKANTRMYLSYYFPFLQWMPQYKWSYLKGDFVASLTVASVYLPMVLSLAENLAHVPPINGLYAYVINPLIYAMLGSCPQMIVGPEAAGSLLVGTVVKSSLGTGDDDDDDVLQAQICGIVAGMAGATILLAGIARLGFLDSVLSRPFLRGFISAIGFVIFVDQLIPELGLSRYADEQGVGHGSSVDKIDFMIKNLGRTHKLTFLVAAVSFTIMMVLREMKKRLQPRYPGVAYLPDRFFVVVVSIILSWQLSWEGKGVEVLGTVEAASGHLFTFRWPFQLSHMKHIREGMSTSFLIALLGFFESSVAAKSLGGSDSIQGMQLSPNRELVALGAANVMGACFMSLPAFGGYARSKLNGSTGGKSPMSSVFLSGIA
;
A
#
# COMPACT_ATOMS: atom_id res chain seq x y z
N SER A 1 -8.91 89.69 -14.44
CA SER A 1 -9.72 90.48 -13.51
C SER A 1 -9.08 90.39 -12.14
N ASN A 2 -8.45 91.48 -11.72
CA ASN A 2 -8.02 91.93 -10.38
C ASN A 2 -7.87 90.88 -9.27
N ASP A 3 -6.65 90.69 -8.74
CA ASP A 3 -6.05 91.37 -7.56
C ASP A 3 -6.04 90.30 -6.44
N GLY A 4 -5.01 90.08 -5.65
CA GLY A 4 -4.06 91.02 -5.05
C GLY A 4 -4.28 90.99 -3.54
N ASP A 5 -3.29 90.44 -2.83
CA ASP A 5 -2.91 90.69 -1.43
C ASP A 5 -3.78 90.21 -0.24
N ASP A 6 -3.20 89.41 0.67
CA ASP A 6 -2.60 89.94 1.92
C ASP A 6 -2.22 88.81 2.91
N ALA A 7 -0.97 88.85 3.38
CA ALA A 7 -0.53 88.32 4.70
C ALA A 7 -0.78 89.44 5.77
N PRO A 8 -0.52 89.32 7.11
CA PRO A 8 0.44 88.45 7.82
C PRO A 8 0.02 88.03 9.26
N ALA A 9 0.92 87.35 10.00
CA ALA A 9 1.26 87.58 11.42
C ALA A 9 1.72 86.29 12.16
N SER A 10 2.93 86.34 12.70
CA SER A 10 3.50 85.45 13.74
C SER A 10 3.37 86.15 15.12
N PRO A 11 3.49 85.48 16.30
CA PRO A 11 4.80 85.07 16.84
C PRO A 11 4.84 83.88 17.85
N SER A 12 6.06 83.36 18.09
CA SER A 12 6.69 82.86 19.36
C SER A 12 5.82 82.17 20.44
N THR A 13 6.15 81.06 21.11
CA THR A 13 7.40 80.63 21.79
C THR A 13 7.09 79.27 22.45
N GLU A 14 8.03 78.31 22.45
CA GLU A 14 8.44 77.50 23.63
C GLU A 14 9.18 76.24 23.16
N ALA A 15 10.40 76.08 23.67
CA ALA A 15 11.15 74.83 23.64
C ALA A 15 11.30 74.34 25.09
N PRO A 16 11.37 73.02 25.30
CA PRO A 16 12.43 72.48 26.15
C PRO A 16 13.21 71.34 25.47
N GLN A 17 14.52 71.33 25.75
CA GLN A 17 15.52 70.31 25.39
C GLN A 17 15.35 68.98 26.19
N PRO A 18 16.30 68.02 26.18
CA PRO A 18 16.71 67.13 25.07
C PRO A 18 16.67 65.63 25.49
N GLY A 19 16.36 64.73 24.56
CA GLY A 19 16.52 63.27 24.73
C GLY A 19 17.62 62.72 23.82
N PRO A 20 18.44 61.75 24.26
CA PRO A 20 19.71 61.42 23.62
C PRO A 20 19.56 60.63 22.31
N SER A 21 20.49 60.95 21.42
CA SER A 21 20.86 60.36 20.13
C SER A 21 20.65 58.84 19.96
N ALA A 22 20.00 58.46 18.85
CA ALA A 22 20.17 57.16 18.20
C ALA A 22 20.89 57.34 16.84
N PRO A 23 21.86 56.47 16.49
CA PRO A 23 22.77 56.69 15.37
C PRO A 23 22.21 56.25 14.00
N SER A 24 22.83 56.84 12.97
CA SER A 24 22.62 56.72 11.53
C SER A 24 22.37 55.31 10.96
N ARG A 25 21.42 55.24 10.02
CA ARG A 25 21.12 54.08 9.16
C ARG A 25 22.29 53.82 8.17
N PRO A 26 22.80 52.59 8.02
CA PRO A 26 23.79 52.27 6.98
C PRO A 26 23.12 52.10 5.60
N PRO A 27 23.89 52.27 4.49
CA PRO A 27 23.35 52.11 3.13
C PRO A 27 23.08 50.63 2.80
N PRO A 28 22.22 50.34 1.81
CA PRO A 28 21.85 48.96 1.48
C PRO A 28 23.00 48.23 0.76
N PRO A 29 23.23 46.93 1.02
CA PRO A 29 24.24 46.16 0.32
C PRO A 29 23.75 45.72 -1.07
N GLN A 30 24.70 45.70 -2.00
CA GLN A 30 24.54 45.26 -3.38
C GLN A 30 24.27 43.75 -3.48
N HIS A 31 23.52 43.37 -4.50
CA HIS A 31 23.07 42.01 -4.79
C HIS A 31 24.21 41.08 -5.21
N THR A 32 24.28 39.90 -4.58
CA THR A 32 24.90 38.70 -5.14
C THR A 32 24.00 37.49 -4.87
N GLU A 33 23.84 36.66 -5.90
CA GLU A 33 22.87 35.57 -5.98
C GLU A 33 23.23 34.39 -5.07
N SER A 34 22.46 34.18 -4.01
CA SER A 34 22.08 32.87 -3.47
C SER A 34 21.15 33.10 -2.26
N THR A 35 20.27 32.15 -1.96
CA THR A 35 19.34 32.16 -0.80
C THR A 35 18.17 33.16 -0.82
N GLY A 36 17.24 32.96 -1.75
CA GLY A 36 15.91 33.56 -1.70
C GLY A 36 14.84 32.56 -1.27
N LEU A 37 14.85 32.07 -0.02
CA LEU A 37 13.72 31.28 0.53
C LEU A 37 13.70 31.17 2.07
N LEU A 38 14.25 32.15 2.79
CA LEU A 38 14.19 32.21 4.27
C LEU A 38 13.52 33.47 4.83
N HIS A 39 13.16 34.43 3.99
CA HIS A 39 12.60 35.71 4.44
C HIS A 39 11.07 35.82 4.38
N SER A 40 10.37 34.89 3.72
CA SER A 40 8.90 34.89 3.65
C SER A 40 8.21 34.10 4.77
N VAL A 41 8.95 33.32 5.57
CA VAL A 41 8.38 32.49 6.65
C VAL A 41 8.39 33.19 8.01
N LEU A 42 9.19 34.25 8.18
CA LEU A 42 9.35 34.93 9.47
C LEU A 42 8.42 36.12 9.70
N ARG A 43 7.52 36.45 8.76
CA ARG A 43 6.67 37.66 8.90
C ARG A 43 5.20 37.42 9.20
N ASP A 44 4.66 36.22 8.95
CA ASP A 44 3.25 35.93 9.20
C ASP A 44 3.11 34.67 10.05
N ASN A 45 2.89 34.88 11.36
CA ASN A 45 2.21 34.02 12.36
C ASN A 45 2.91 34.06 13.72
N ILE A 46 2.59 35.08 14.52
CA ILE A 46 2.64 34.97 15.98
C ILE A 46 1.38 34.22 16.39
N ASN A 47 1.51 32.95 16.77
CA ASN A 47 0.53 32.26 17.60
C ASN A 47 1.22 31.18 18.41
N GLU A 48 1.04 31.26 19.73
CA GLU A 48 1.61 30.36 20.72
C GLU A 48 1.04 28.94 20.56
N GLY A 49 1.92 27.96 20.42
CA GLY A 49 1.55 26.55 20.35
C GLY A 49 2.79 25.68 20.20
N HIS A 50 3.14 24.95 21.27
CA HIS A 50 4.30 24.07 21.30
C HIS A 50 4.22 22.98 20.22
N GLY A 51 5.09 23.08 19.21
CA GLY A 51 5.25 22.10 18.14
C GLY A 51 6.73 21.84 17.84
N GLY A 52 7.38 21.03 18.66
CA GLY A 52 8.75 20.56 18.43
C GLY A 52 8.74 19.29 17.57
N HIS A 53 9.12 19.43 16.30
CA HIS A 53 9.54 18.33 15.43
C HIS A 53 11.07 18.34 15.39
N GLY A 54 11.69 17.19 15.64
CA GLY A 54 13.14 17.07 15.65
C GLY A 54 13.58 15.78 16.32
N THR A 55 13.96 14.82 15.49
CA THR A 55 14.66 13.59 15.80
C THR A 55 15.85 13.79 16.74
N PHE A 56 15.66 13.68 18.05
CA PHE A 56 16.65 13.25 19.05
C PHE A 56 15.91 13.02 20.37
N SER A 57 16.07 11.85 20.97
CA SER A 57 15.50 11.51 22.29
C SER A 57 15.95 12.52 23.35
N PRO A 58 15.07 13.08 24.19
CA PRO A 58 15.51 13.87 25.32
C PRO A 58 16.21 12.94 26.32
N ARG A 59 17.50 13.19 26.57
CA ARG A 59 18.23 12.55 27.66
C ARG A 59 17.64 13.05 28.99
N PRO A 60 17.40 12.19 29.99
CA PRO A 60 17.03 12.68 31.32
C PRO A 60 18.22 13.46 31.89
N SER A 61 17.96 14.70 32.29
CA SER A 61 18.86 15.52 33.07
C SER A 61 19.12 14.84 34.42
N SER A 62 20.39 14.56 34.71
CA SER A 62 20.85 14.04 36.00
C SER A 62 20.45 15.00 37.14
N PRO A 63 19.91 14.51 38.27
CA PRO A 63 19.70 15.38 39.42
C PRO A 63 21.04 15.74 40.06
N VAL A 64 21.21 17.03 40.32
CA VAL A 64 22.33 17.62 41.05
C VAL A 64 22.33 17.05 42.47
N THR A 65 23.42 16.38 42.85
CA THR A 65 23.72 15.92 44.20
C THR A 65 23.92 17.12 45.12
N SER A 66 22.98 17.36 46.05
CA SER A 66 23.21 18.17 47.24
C SER A 66 23.55 17.27 48.43
N PHE A 67 24.77 17.45 48.92
CA PHE A 67 25.28 16.96 50.20
C PHE A 67 24.50 17.55 51.37
N ASN A 68 24.07 16.70 52.32
CA ASN A 68 24.03 16.93 53.78
C ASN A 68 23.37 15.70 54.43
N SER A 69 24.16 14.81 55.04
CA SER A 69 24.60 14.82 56.45
C SER A 69 23.63 14.05 57.35
N TYR A 70 24.07 12.87 57.84
CA TYR A 70 23.97 12.34 59.21
C TYR A 70 24.00 10.80 59.17
N GLU A 71 25.21 10.25 59.27
CA GLU A 71 25.46 8.91 59.81
C GLU A 71 25.89 9.08 61.27
N ASN A 72 25.20 8.40 62.19
CA ASN A 72 25.88 7.41 63.04
C ASN A 72 24.84 6.59 63.82
N ASP A 73 24.80 5.31 63.51
CA ASP A 73 24.20 4.24 64.30
C ASP A 73 25.08 3.90 65.51
N THR A 74 24.45 3.52 66.63
CA THR A 74 25.03 2.51 67.54
C THR A 74 23.94 1.83 68.37
N ALA A 75 23.71 0.55 68.02
CA ALA A 75 23.32 -0.63 68.82
C ALA A 75 22.45 -0.50 70.09
N SER A 76 21.33 -1.26 70.13
CA SER A 76 21.10 -2.34 71.12
C SER A 76 19.74 -3.08 70.99
N ASN A 77 19.82 -4.42 70.99
CA ASN A 77 18.95 -5.47 71.53
C ASN A 77 17.39 -5.51 71.37
N ALA A 78 16.97 -6.60 70.70
CA ALA A 78 16.07 -7.68 71.16
C ALA A 78 14.54 -7.49 71.36
N SER A 79 13.74 -8.17 70.52
CA SER A 79 12.70 -9.18 70.88
C SER A 79 11.96 -9.64 69.59
N GLN A 80 12.18 -10.85 69.09
CA GLN A 80 11.43 -12.11 69.32
C GLN A 80 10.00 -12.20 68.74
N ARG A 81 9.82 -13.27 67.92
CA ARG A 81 8.60 -13.96 67.45
C ARG A 81 7.88 -13.45 66.19
N GLY A 82 8.07 -14.18 65.08
CA GLY A 82 7.20 -14.16 63.90
C GLY A 82 7.63 -15.11 62.75
N GLY A 83 8.47 -16.11 63.01
CA GLY A 83 9.16 -16.87 61.96
C GLY A 83 8.60 -18.25 61.60
N LEU A 84 7.67 -18.80 62.37
CA LEU A 84 7.21 -20.18 62.18
C LEU A 84 5.96 -20.32 61.30
N ASP A 85 5.17 -19.27 61.13
CA ASP A 85 3.96 -19.32 60.29
C ASP A 85 4.26 -19.24 58.79
N LYS A 86 5.44 -18.70 58.41
CA LYS A 86 5.87 -18.57 57.01
C LYS A 86 6.36 -19.88 56.40
N VAL A 87 6.79 -20.84 57.23
CA VAL A 87 7.37 -22.11 56.77
C VAL A 87 6.29 -23.18 56.58
N ILE A 88 5.16 -23.07 57.29
CA ILE A 88 4.05 -24.02 57.14
C ILE A 88 3.23 -23.74 55.86
N ASN A 89 3.14 -22.48 55.43
CA ASN A 89 2.44 -22.11 54.19
C ASN A 89 3.20 -22.41 52.88
N SER A 90 4.48 -22.84 52.94
CA SER A 90 5.25 -23.20 51.74
C SER A 90 5.22 -24.69 51.40
N ILE A 91 4.58 -25.53 52.24
CA ILE A 91 4.59 -27.00 52.07
C ILE A 91 3.24 -27.56 51.59
N THR A 92 2.15 -26.79 51.67
CA THR A 92 0.85 -27.20 51.10
C THR A 92 0.63 -26.54 49.74
N GLY A 93 0.74 -27.33 48.67
CA GLY A 93 0.60 -26.88 47.29
C GLY A 93 -0.75 -26.21 46.99
N SER A 94 -0.70 -25.22 46.09
CA SER A 94 -1.85 -24.86 45.27
C SER A 94 -1.38 -24.19 43.97
N GLU A 95 -2.23 -24.28 42.96
CA GLU A 95 -1.99 -24.22 41.51
C GLU A 95 -1.68 -22.82 40.94
N ASP A 96 -0.69 -22.09 41.46
CA ASP A 96 -0.49 -20.68 41.07
C ASP A 96 0.80 -20.40 40.27
N TRP A 97 1.59 -21.41 39.92
CA TRP A 97 2.80 -21.21 39.10
C TRP A 97 2.47 -20.74 37.67
N ARG A 98 1.36 -21.20 37.08
CA ARG A 98 0.90 -20.76 35.74
C ARG A 98 0.43 -19.31 35.73
N LYS A 99 -0.24 -18.85 36.78
CA LYS A 99 -0.68 -17.45 36.92
C LYS A 99 0.51 -16.52 37.20
N SER A 100 1.48 -16.97 38.01
CA SER A 100 2.72 -16.24 38.27
C SER A 100 3.58 -16.10 37.01
N TRP A 101 3.67 -17.17 36.20
CA TRP A 101 4.37 -17.14 34.92
C TRP A 101 3.66 -16.24 33.90
N HIS A 102 2.33 -16.32 33.77
CA HIS A 102 1.56 -15.41 32.93
C HIS A 102 1.69 -13.93 33.33
N LYS A 103 1.66 -13.62 34.64
CA LYS A 103 1.90 -12.25 35.15
C LYS A 103 3.32 -11.78 34.89
N SER A 104 4.31 -12.65 35.04
CA SER A 104 5.72 -12.31 34.84
C SER A 104 6.08 -12.09 33.36
N VAL A 105 5.48 -12.88 32.46
CA VAL A 105 5.66 -12.74 31.00
C VAL A 105 4.91 -11.51 30.46
N MET A 106 3.71 -11.19 30.98
CA MET A 106 2.98 -9.97 30.60
C MET A 106 3.57 -8.68 31.20
N SER A 107 4.15 -8.75 32.41
CA SER A 107 4.70 -7.58 33.11
C SER A 107 6.00 -7.03 32.51
N ARG A 108 6.75 -7.82 31.73
CA ARG A 108 8.08 -7.42 31.24
C ARG A 108 8.08 -6.69 29.89
N SER A 109 6.98 -6.68 29.14
CA SER A 109 6.91 -6.00 27.84
C SER A 109 6.16 -4.65 27.88
N ILE A 110 5.52 -4.30 29.01
CA ILE A 110 4.51 -3.23 29.06
C ILE A 110 4.84 -2.25 30.20
N THR A 111 5.93 -1.49 30.08
CA THR A 111 6.32 -0.54 31.15
C THR A 111 6.63 0.86 30.66
N ASN A 112 7.06 1.03 29.40
CA ASN A 112 7.31 2.36 28.84
C ASN A 112 6.07 2.95 28.18
N SER A 113 5.32 2.15 27.43
CA SER A 113 4.12 2.61 26.71
C SER A 113 2.99 3.04 27.66
N ASP A 114 2.78 2.33 28.76
CA ASP A 114 1.75 2.66 29.74
C ASP A 114 2.13 3.87 30.60
N ARG A 115 3.43 4.08 30.86
CA ARG A 115 3.94 5.31 31.49
C ARG A 115 3.76 6.52 30.59
N LEU A 116 4.12 6.40 29.30
CA LEU A 116 3.92 7.47 28.31
C LEU A 116 2.43 7.76 28.08
N ALA A 117 1.58 6.73 28.07
CA ALA A 117 0.13 6.89 27.97
C ALA A 117 -0.44 7.61 29.20
N ALA A 118 0.02 7.25 30.41
CA ALA A 118 -0.36 7.92 31.65
C ALA A 118 0.13 9.38 31.72
N GLU A 119 1.36 9.66 31.27
CA GLU A 119 1.90 11.03 31.12
C GLU A 119 1.10 11.86 30.11
N ALA A 120 0.61 11.24 29.04
CA ALA A 120 -0.26 11.88 28.06
C ALA A 120 -1.75 11.92 28.48
N GLY A 121 -2.10 11.42 29.68
CA GLY A 121 -3.47 11.41 30.20
C GLY A 121 -4.41 10.37 29.56
N PHE A 122 -3.89 9.43 28.77
CA PHE A 122 -4.66 8.36 28.14
C PHE A 122 -4.57 7.05 28.93
N LYS A 123 -5.72 6.43 29.22
CA LYS A 123 -5.75 5.04 29.70
C LYS A 123 -5.37 4.13 28.54
N ALA A 124 -4.26 3.40 28.68
CA ALA A 124 -3.81 2.40 27.72
C ALA A 124 -4.81 1.23 27.66
N ASN A 125 -5.86 1.37 26.86
CA ASN A 125 -6.87 0.34 26.69
C ASN A 125 -6.32 -0.76 25.76
N THR A 126 -6.56 -2.02 26.09
CA THR A 126 -6.23 -3.19 25.25
C THR A 126 -6.76 -3.04 23.82
N ARG A 127 -7.90 -2.35 23.66
CA ARG A 127 -8.51 -2.01 22.36
C ARG A 127 -7.61 -1.14 21.47
N MET A 128 -6.83 -0.23 22.06
CA MET A 128 -5.90 0.64 21.32
C MET A 128 -4.74 -0.16 20.75
N TYR A 129 -4.16 -1.08 21.53
CA TYR A 129 -3.14 -2.01 21.05
C TYR A 129 -3.69 -2.96 19.98
N LEU A 130 -4.91 -3.51 20.17
CA LEU A 130 -5.54 -4.34 19.13
C LEU A 130 -5.79 -3.56 17.84
N SER A 131 -6.25 -2.31 17.92
CA SER A 131 -6.49 -1.45 16.74
C SER A 131 -5.19 -1.08 16.02
N TYR A 132 -4.05 -1.06 16.73
CA TYR A 132 -2.74 -0.83 16.14
C TYR A 132 -2.31 -2.00 15.23
N TYR A 133 -2.56 -3.25 15.65
CA TYR A 133 -2.16 -4.46 14.91
C TYR A 133 -3.22 -4.94 13.92
N PHE A 134 -4.49 -4.67 14.19
CA PHE A 134 -5.63 -5.04 13.36
C PHE A 134 -6.40 -3.78 12.93
N PRO A 135 -5.98 -3.13 11.83
CA PRO A 135 -6.61 -1.91 11.33
C PRO A 135 -8.12 -2.01 11.07
N PHE A 136 -8.67 -3.21 10.84
CA PHE A 136 -10.11 -3.38 10.71
C PHE A 136 -10.92 -2.96 11.93
N LEU A 137 -10.36 -3.10 13.14
CA LEU A 137 -11.00 -2.63 14.37
C LEU A 137 -11.07 -1.11 14.45
N GLN A 138 -10.27 -0.41 13.65
CA GLN A 138 -10.24 1.04 13.57
C GLN A 138 -11.18 1.57 12.48
N TRP A 139 -11.19 0.98 11.28
CA TRP A 139 -11.99 1.51 10.17
C TRP A 139 -13.45 1.04 10.21
N MET A 140 -13.72 -0.19 10.62
CA MET A 140 -15.09 -0.75 10.60
C MET A 140 -16.08 0.05 11.46
N PRO A 141 -15.74 0.52 12.67
CA PRO A 141 -16.66 1.37 13.46
C PRO A 141 -16.84 2.79 12.89
N GLN A 142 -15.90 3.27 12.08
CA GLN A 142 -15.95 4.59 11.45
C GLN A 142 -16.66 4.55 10.09
N TYR A 143 -17.13 3.38 9.66
CA TYR A 143 -17.77 3.19 8.37
C TYR A 143 -19.12 3.90 8.30
N LYS A 144 -19.25 4.82 7.35
CA LYS A 144 -20.51 5.54 7.11
C LYS A 144 -21.27 4.89 5.97
N TRP A 145 -22.58 4.73 6.13
CA TRP A 145 -23.47 4.25 5.06
C TRP A 145 -23.41 5.07 3.77
N SER A 146 -22.98 6.34 3.84
CA SER A 146 -22.74 7.17 2.67
C SER A 146 -21.56 6.70 1.80
N TYR A 147 -20.63 5.90 2.34
CA TYR A 147 -19.50 5.32 1.60
C TYR A 147 -19.90 4.05 0.85
N LEU A 148 -20.97 3.36 1.26
CA LEU A 148 -21.43 2.10 0.68
C LEU A 148 -21.60 2.17 -0.84
N LYS A 149 -22.30 3.19 -1.32
CA LYS A 149 -22.54 3.36 -2.76
C LYS A 149 -21.22 3.57 -3.52
N GLY A 150 -20.27 4.32 -2.94
CA GLY A 150 -18.97 4.56 -3.56
C GLY A 150 -18.11 3.32 -3.62
N ASP A 151 -17.97 2.61 -2.50
CA ASP A 151 -17.17 1.41 -2.39
C ASP A 151 -17.72 0.25 -3.24
N PHE A 152 -19.04 0.11 -3.34
CA PHE A 152 -19.68 -0.92 -4.18
C PHE A 152 -19.52 -0.64 -5.68
N VAL A 153 -19.77 0.59 -6.13
CA VAL A 153 -19.57 0.95 -7.55
C VAL A 153 -18.10 0.86 -7.95
N ALA A 154 -17.19 1.30 -7.07
CA ALA A 154 -15.77 1.24 -7.32
C ALA A 154 -15.27 -0.21 -7.44
N SER A 155 -15.68 -1.09 -6.51
CA SER A 155 -15.35 -2.52 -6.57
C SER A 155 -15.93 -3.19 -7.81
N LEU A 156 -17.17 -2.91 -8.19
CA LEU A 156 -17.76 -3.43 -9.45
C LEU A 156 -16.97 -2.99 -10.69
N THR A 157 -16.53 -1.74 -10.72
CA THR A 157 -15.73 -1.20 -11.83
C THR A 157 -14.34 -1.81 -11.89
N VAL A 158 -13.68 -1.97 -10.74
CA VAL A 158 -12.39 -2.64 -10.64
C VAL A 158 -12.54 -4.10 -11.04
N ALA A 159 -13.58 -4.81 -10.57
CA ALA A 159 -13.85 -6.20 -10.88
C ALA A 159 -13.97 -6.45 -12.40
N SER A 160 -14.73 -5.64 -13.13
CA SER A 160 -14.91 -5.85 -14.58
C SER A 160 -13.64 -5.78 -15.40
N VAL A 161 -12.67 -4.97 -14.98
CA VAL A 161 -11.39 -4.85 -15.67
C VAL A 161 -10.40 -5.87 -15.14
N TYR A 162 -10.50 -6.17 -13.84
CA TYR A 162 -9.47 -6.93 -13.15
C TYR A 162 -9.69 -8.44 -13.21
N LEU A 163 -10.93 -8.93 -13.23
CA LEU A 163 -11.23 -10.36 -13.38
C LEU A 163 -10.64 -10.97 -14.67
N PRO A 164 -10.86 -10.38 -15.87
CA PRO A 164 -10.24 -10.91 -17.09
C PRO A 164 -8.72 -10.84 -17.04
N MET A 165 -8.18 -9.78 -16.43
CA MET A 165 -6.73 -9.60 -16.28
C MET A 165 -6.11 -10.70 -15.43
N VAL A 166 -6.64 -11.00 -14.24
CA VAL A 166 -6.04 -12.02 -13.36
C VAL A 166 -6.10 -13.43 -13.95
N LEU A 167 -7.14 -13.73 -14.74
CA LEU A 167 -7.28 -14.99 -15.47
C LEU A 167 -6.19 -15.10 -16.54
N SER A 168 -6.02 -14.05 -17.36
CA SER A 168 -4.97 -14.01 -18.38
C SER A 168 -3.56 -14.04 -17.78
N LEU A 169 -3.34 -13.40 -16.63
CA LEU A 169 -2.05 -13.44 -15.94
C LEU A 169 -1.68 -14.84 -15.45
N ALA A 170 -2.67 -15.62 -14.99
CA ALA A 170 -2.46 -17.00 -14.56
C ALA A 170 -2.09 -17.91 -15.75
N GLU A 171 -2.89 -17.87 -16.81
CA GLU A 171 -2.71 -18.76 -17.96
C GLU A 171 -1.52 -18.37 -18.84
N ASN A 172 -1.46 -17.10 -19.27
CA ASN A 172 -0.51 -16.67 -20.29
C ASN A 172 0.89 -16.37 -19.74
N LEU A 173 0.99 -15.94 -18.48
CA LEU A 173 2.28 -15.52 -17.89
C LEU A 173 2.80 -16.51 -16.86
N ALA A 174 1.95 -16.97 -15.96
CA ALA A 174 2.36 -17.90 -14.92
C ALA A 174 2.30 -19.37 -15.37
N HIS A 175 1.64 -19.68 -16.49
CA HIS A 175 1.41 -21.05 -16.96
C HIS A 175 0.85 -21.93 -15.84
N VAL A 176 -0.21 -21.43 -15.20
CA VAL A 176 -0.96 -22.12 -14.14
C VAL A 176 -2.44 -22.06 -14.47
N PRO A 177 -3.27 -22.97 -13.92
CA PRO A 177 -4.71 -22.91 -14.13
C PRO A 177 -5.30 -21.53 -13.80
N PRO A 178 -6.22 -20.98 -14.62
CA PRO A 178 -6.78 -19.64 -14.44
C PRO A 178 -7.40 -19.39 -13.06
N ILE A 179 -7.94 -20.45 -12.45
CA ILE A 179 -8.54 -20.43 -11.11
C ILE A 179 -7.55 -19.96 -10.02
N ASN A 180 -6.26 -20.20 -10.19
CA ASN A 180 -5.23 -19.76 -9.25
C ASN A 180 -5.08 -18.23 -9.23
N GLY A 181 -5.32 -17.57 -10.37
CA GLY A 181 -5.43 -16.12 -10.44
C GLY A 181 -6.66 -15.59 -9.70
N LEU A 182 -7.80 -16.29 -9.81
CA LEU A 182 -9.01 -15.96 -9.06
C LEU A 182 -8.83 -16.12 -7.55
N TYR A 183 -8.11 -17.14 -7.08
CA TYR A 183 -7.79 -17.27 -5.65
C TYR A 183 -7.03 -16.06 -5.12
N ALA A 184 -6.06 -15.55 -5.88
CA ALA A 184 -5.30 -14.36 -5.49
C ALA A 184 -6.19 -13.11 -5.49
N TYR A 185 -7.12 -13.03 -6.46
CA TYR A 185 -8.12 -11.97 -6.55
C TYR A 185 -9.09 -11.97 -5.37
N VAL A 186 -9.51 -13.14 -4.87
CA VAL A 186 -10.46 -13.22 -3.75
C VAL A 186 -9.75 -13.01 -2.42
N ILE A 187 -8.70 -13.79 -2.15
CA ILE A 187 -8.14 -13.92 -0.80
C ILE A 187 -7.30 -12.68 -0.44
N ASN A 188 -6.45 -12.21 -1.34
CA ASN A 188 -5.46 -11.20 -0.97
C ASN A 188 -6.06 -9.82 -0.67
N PRO A 189 -7.02 -9.27 -1.45
CA PRO A 189 -7.69 -8.03 -1.05
C PRO A 189 -8.48 -8.18 0.25
N LEU A 190 -9.08 -9.35 0.54
CA LEU A 190 -9.81 -9.59 1.78
C LEU A 190 -8.89 -9.54 2.99
N ILE A 191 -7.76 -10.27 2.94
CA ILE A 191 -6.76 -10.24 4.02
C ILE A 191 -6.16 -8.83 4.16
N TYR A 192 -5.89 -8.17 3.03
CA TYR A 192 -5.37 -6.80 3.05
C TYR A 192 -6.38 -5.80 3.62
N ALA A 193 -7.68 -5.94 3.37
CA ALA A 193 -8.71 -5.09 3.98
C ALA A 193 -8.71 -5.18 5.51
N MET A 194 -8.28 -6.33 6.05
CA MET A 194 -8.21 -6.55 7.50
C MET A 194 -6.94 -5.97 8.14
N LEU A 195 -5.80 -6.08 7.45
CA LEU A 195 -4.46 -5.82 8.02
C LEU A 195 -3.77 -4.58 7.45
N GLY A 196 -4.20 -4.09 6.28
CA GLY A 196 -3.56 -3.00 5.54
C GLY A 196 -3.73 -1.65 6.21
N SER A 197 -2.76 -0.76 6.00
CA SER A 197 -2.78 0.60 6.53
C SER A 197 -3.22 1.65 5.49
N CYS A 198 -3.30 1.30 4.20
CA CYS A 198 -3.81 2.17 3.15
C CYS A 198 -5.27 1.83 2.76
N PRO A 199 -6.26 2.69 3.07
CA PRO A 199 -7.68 2.36 2.85
C PRO A 199 -8.12 2.13 1.40
N GLN A 200 -7.49 2.80 0.45
CA GLN A 200 -7.89 2.76 -0.97
C GLN A 200 -7.07 1.78 -1.81
N MET A 201 -6.08 1.11 -1.20
CA MET A 201 -5.22 0.17 -1.91
C MET A 201 -5.98 -1.12 -2.23
N ILE A 202 -5.90 -1.53 -3.50
CA ILE A 202 -6.35 -2.83 -3.95
C ILE A 202 -5.13 -3.73 -4.15
N VAL A 203 -5.13 -4.87 -3.47
CA VAL A 203 -4.10 -5.90 -3.58
C VAL A 203 -4.54 -6.98 -4.55
N GLY A 204 -3.61 -7.55 -5.31
CA GLY A 204 -3.90 -8.65 -6.25
C GLY A 204 -2.69 -8.97 -7.15
N PRO A 205 -2.77 -10.04 -7.97
CA PRO A 205 -1.68 -10.42 -8.85
C PRO A 205 -1.34 -9.36 -9.89
N GLU A 206 -0.10 -9.41 -10.36
CA GLU A 206 0.51 -8.47 -11.31
C GLU A 206 1.37 -9.21 -12.34
N ALA A 207 1.56 -8.60 -13.52
CA ALA A 207 2.23 -9.21 -14.66
C ALA A 207 3.66 -9.66 -14.35
N ALA A 208 4.49 -8.77 -13.79
CA ALA A 208 5.89 -9.09 -13.53
C ALA A 208 6.04 -10.24 -12.51
N GLY A 209 5.23 -10.24 -11.44
CA GLY A 209 5.20 -11.35 -10.48
C GLY A 209 4.73 -12.66 -11.11
N SER A 210 3.69 -12.61 -11.95
CA SER A 210 3.12 -13.79 -12.62
C SER A 210 4.11 -14.40 -13.62
N LEU A 211 4.81 -13.57 -14.38
CA LEU A 211 5.87 -14.03 -15.30
C LEU A 211 7.00 -14.75 -14.54
N LEU A 212 7.45 -14.17 -13.42
CA LEU A 212 8.49 -14.80 -12.59
C LEU A 212 8.03 -16.14 -12.02
N VAL A 213 6.76 -16.27 -11.62
CA VAL A 213 6.18 -17.59 -11.26
C VAL A 213 6.27 -18.55 -12.45
N GLY A 214 5.88 -18.13 -13.65
CA GLY A 214 5.96 -18.95 -14.86
C GLY A 214 7.37 -19.44 -15.18
N THR A 215 8.40 -18.62 -14.93
CA THR A 215 9.79 -19.07 -15.09
C THR A 215 10.16 -20.20 -14.12
N VAL A 216 9.66 -20.16 -12.87
CA VAL A 216 9.90 -21.22 -11.89
C VAL A 216 9.14 -22.48 -12.27
N VAL A 217 7.85 -22.33 -12.63
CA VAL A 217 7.00 -23.43 -13.10
C VAL A 217 7.66 -24.16 -14.26
N LYS A 218 8.06 -23.44 -15.31
CA LYS A 218 8.75 -24.00 -16.48
C LYS A 218 10.09 -24.65 -16.15
N SER A 219 10.83 -24.12 -15.16
CA SER A 219 12.11 -24.70 -14.74
C SER A 219 11.96 -25.97 -13.88
N SER A 220 10.83 -26.11 -13.19
CA SER A 220 10.55 -27.24 -12.31
C SER A 220 9.83 -28.39 -13.01
N LEU A 221 9.13 -28.12 -14.12
CA LEU A 221 8.56 -29.15 -15.00
C LEU A 221 9.64 -29.71 -15.94
N GLY A 222 9.69 -31.03 -16.08
CA GLY A 222 10.46 -31.66 -17.18
C GLY A 222 9.74 -31.43 -18.51
N THR A 223 10.41 -31.68 -19.64
CA THR A 223 9.83 -31.56 -20.99
C THR A 223 8.81 -32.68 -21.31
N GLY A 224 7.81 -32.88 -20.44
CA GLY A 224 6.69 -33.80 -20.64
C GLY A 224 5.38 -33.03 -20.50
N ASP A 225 4.36 -33.46 -21.24
CA ASP A 225 3.06 -32.82 -21.41
C ASP A 225 2.01 -33.85 -20.93
N ASP A 226 1.64 -33.83 -19.64
CA ASP A 226 0.60 -34.71 -19.07
C ASP A 226 -0.36 -33.87 -18.20
N ASP A 227 -1.66 -34.17 -18.22
CA ASP A 227 -2.74 -33.49 -17.45
C ASP A 227 -2.51 -33.45 -15.92
N ASP A 228 -1.58 -34.25 -15.37
CA ASP A 228 -1.13 -34.17 -13.97
C ASP A 228 -0.29 -32.89 -13.69
N ASP A 229 0.12 -32.17 -14.73
CA ASP A 229 0.95 -30.97 -14.64
C ASP A 229 0.18 -29.78 -14.05
N ASP A 230 -1.13 -29.62 -14.28
CA ASP A 230 -1.90 -28.48 -13.78
C ASP A 230 -1.90 -28.37 -12.25
N VAL A 231 -2.05 -29.50 -11.59
CA VAL A 231 -2.01 -29.57 -10.12
C VAL A 231 -0.60 -29.26 -9.62
N LEU A 232 0.43 -29.75 -10.31
CA LEU A 232 1.83 -29.50 -9.96
C LEU A 232 2.21 -28.02 -10.19
N GLN A 233 1.80 -27.43 -11.30
CA GLN A 233 1.93 -26.01 -11.63
C GLN A 233 1.28 -25.15 -10.53
N ALA A 234 0.05 -25.48 -10.14
CA ALA A 234 -0.66 -24.82 -9.05
C ALA A 234 0.10 -24.94 -7.71
N GLN A 235 0.68 -26.11 -7.41
CA GLN A 235 1.51 -26.31 -6.21
C GLN A 235 2.76 -25.44 -6.22
N ILE A 236 3.51 -25.42 -7.33
CA ILE A 236 4.72 -24.59 -7.49
C ILE A 236 4.35 -23.11 -7.34
N CYS A 237 3.25 -22.67 -7.96
CA CYS A 237 2.72 -21.32 -7.80
C CYS A 237 2.46 -20.97 -6.33
N GLY A 238 1.74 -21.82 -5.61
CA GLY A 238 1.47 -21.64 -4.18
C GLY A 238 2.76 -21.58 -3.34
N ILE A 239 3.76 -22.41 -3.65
CA ILE A 239 5.06 -22.39 -2.98
C ILE A 239 5.77 -21.05 -3.21
N VAL A 240 5.88 -20.60 -4.46
CA VAL A 240 6.56 -19.35 -4.82
C VAL A 240 5.85 -18.14 -4.18
N ALA A 241 4.52 -18.10 -4.26
CA ALA A 241 3.72 -17.05 -3.61
C ALA A 241 3.89 -17.07 -2.09
N GLY A 242 3.89 -18.26 -1.48
CA GLY A 242 4.08 -18.46 -0.05
C GLY A 242 5.47 -18.03 0.41
N MET A 243 6.51 -18.36 -0.36
CA MET A 243 7.89 -17.94 -0.09
C MET A 243 8.04 -16.43 -0.19
N ALA A 244 7.52 -15.82 -1.27
CA ALA A 244 7.54 -14.37 -1.42
C ALA A 244 6.80 -13.67 -0.27
N GLY A 245 5.60 -14.18 0.08
CA GLY A 245 4.82 -13.70 1.22
C GLY A 245 5.56 -13.85 2.55
N ALA A 246 6.19 -15.00 2.79
CA ALA A 246 6.97 -15.26 3.99
C ALA A 246 8.18 -14.33 4.08
N THR A 247 8.90 -14.06 2.98
CA THR A 247 10.00 -13.10 2.93
C THR A 247 9.55 -11.71 3.36
N ILE A 248 8.44 -11.20 2.82
CA ILE A 248 7.90 -9.89 3.17
C ILE A 248 7.37 -9.89 4.61
N LEU A 249 6.68 -10.95 5.04
CA LEU A 249 6.16 -11.07 6.40
C LEU A 249 7.30 -11.05 7.42
N LEU A 250 8.37 -11.81 7.19
CA LEU A 250 9.57 -11.83 8.00
C LEU A 250 10.25 -10.45 8.01
N ALA A 251 10.33 -9.77 6.86
CA ALA A 251 10.84 -8.41 6.79
C ALA A 251 10.00 -7.42 7.62
N GLY A 252 8.67 -7.56 7.62
CA GLY A 252 7.76 -6.76 8.43
C GLY A 252 7.91 -7.01 9.93
N ILE A 253 8.02 -8.28 10.33
CA ILE A 253 8.27 -8.68 11.73
C ILE A 253 9.63 -8.19 12.21
N ALA A 254 10.66 -8.30 11.37
CA ALA A 254 12.01 -7.77 11.60
C ALA A 254 12.08 -6.22 11.52
N ARG A 255 10.95 -5.56 11.25
CA ARG A 255 10.82 -4.09 11.15
C ARG A 255 11.72 -3.47 10.08
N LEU A 256 11.90 -4.16 8.95
CA LEU A 256 12.67 -3.68 7.79
C LEU A 256 11.93 -2.62 6.95
N GLY A 257 10.79 -2.11 7.42
CA GLY A 257 10.05 -1.03 6.76
C GLY A 257 10.81 0.29 6.65
N PHE A 258 11.96 0.44 7.31
CA PHE A 258 12.86 1.58 7.04
C PHE A 258 13.34 1.60 5.58
N LEU A 259 13.36 0.45 4.88
CA LEU A 259 13.67 0.39 3.45
C LEU A 259 12.75 1.28 2.61
N ASP A 260 11.51 1.47 3.05
CA ASP A 260 10.59 2.41 2.40
C ASP A 260 11.05 3.88 2.52
N SER A 261 11.74 4.24 3.62
CA SER A 261 12.29 5.60 3.81
C SER A 261 13.49 5.91 2.92
N VAL A 262 14.16 4.87 2.40
CA VAL A 262 15.27 5.00 1.44
C VAL A 262 14.76 5.42 0.05
N LEU A 263 13.46 5.24 -0.21
CA LEU A 263 12.84 5.61 -1.48
C LEU A 263 12.56 7.12 -1.54
N SER A 264 13.48 7.85 -2.16
CA SER A 264 13.33 9.29 -2.39
C SER A 264 12.14 9.60 -3.33
N ARG A 265 11.53 10.78 -3.19
CA ARG A 265 10.46 11.22 -4.10
C ARG A 265 10.88 11.23 -5.58
N PRO A 266 12.10 11.66 -5.96
CA PRO A 266 12.60 11.54 -7.33
C PRO A 266 12.68 10.08 -7.81
N PHE A 267 13.17 9.17 -6.96
CA PHE A 267 13.22 7.75 -7.27
C PHE A 267 11.82 7.19 -7.57
N LEU A 268 10.83 7.48 -6.71
CA LEU A 268 9.45 7.05 -6.90
C LEU A 268 8.86 7.58 -8.22
N ARG A 269 9.11 8.85 -8.56
CA ARG A 269 8.64 9.44 -9.83
C ARG A 269 9.28 8.78 -11.05
N GLY A 270 10.59 8.49 -11.00
CA GLY A 270 11.31 7.78 -12.05
C GLY A 270 10.77 6.36 -12.23
N PHE A 271 10.60 5.63 -11.12
CA PHE A 271 10.08 4.27 -11.10
C PHE A 271 8.65 4.18 -11.64
N ILE A 272 7.72 5.04 -11.18
CA ILE A 272 6.34 5.08 -11.70
C ILE A 272 6.33 5.39 -13.20
N SER A 273 7.16 6.33 -13.66
CA SER A 273 7.24 6.68 -15.09
C SER A 273 7.77 5.53 -15.93
N ALA A 274 8.79 4.81 -15.44
CA ALA A 274 9.37 3.67 -16.12
C ALA A 274 8.37 2.50 -16.20
N ILE A 275 7.74 2.12 -15.09
CA ILE A 275 6.68 1.10 -15.08
C ILE A 275 5.54 1.48 -16.01
N GLY A 276 5.09 2.74 -15.96
CA GLY A 276 4.05 3.24 -16.86
C GLY A 276 4.41 3.08 -18.33
N PHE A 277 5.67 3.33 -18.71
CA PHE A 277 6.17 3.12 -20.07
C PHE A 277 6.23 1.63 -20.44
N VAL A 278 6.75 0.78 -19.56
CA VAL A 278 6.82 -0.68 -19.79
C VAL A 278 5.43 -1.25 -20.00
N ILE A 279 4.48 -0.93 -19.11
CA ILE A 279 3.08 -1.35 -19.23
C ILE A 279 2.48 -0.86 -20.55
N PHE A 280 2.73 0.40 -20.92
CA PHE A 280 2.22 0.93 -22.18
C PHE A 280 2.72 0.13 -23.39
N VAL A 281 4.03 -0.18 -23.45
CA VAL A 281 4.61 -1.00 -24.53
C VAL A 281 4.03 -2.42 -24.51
N ASP A 282 3.88 -3.03 -23.33
CA ASP A 282 3.35 -4.38 -23.18
C ASP A 282 1.88 -4.49 -23.62
N GLN A 283 1.07 -3.46 -23.38
CA GLN A 283 -0.34 -3.44 -23.79
C GLN A 283 -0.53 -3.13 -25.28
N LEU A 284 0.42 -2.49 -25.97
CA LEU A 284 0.32 -2.23 -27.41
C LEU A 284 0.32 -3.51 -28.25
N ILE A 285 1.03 -4.56 -27.82
CA ILE A 285 1.08 -5.85 -28.54
C ILE A 285 -0.31 -6.50 -28.66
N PRO A 286 -1.06 -6.74 -27.57
CA PRO A 286 -2.41 -7.28 -27.66
C PRO A 286 -3.39 -6.29 -28.29
N GLU A 287 -3.23 -4.98 -28.12
CA GLU A 287 -4.09 -3.97 -28.77
C GLU A 287 -3.95 -3.98 -30.30
N LEU A 288 -2.75 -4.29 -30.84
CA LEU A 288 -2.53 -4.49 -32.27
C LEU A 288 -2.95 -5.90 -32.75
N GLY A 289 -3.33 -6.80 -31.83
CA GLY A 289 -3.63 -8.19 -32.13
C GLY A 289 -2.40 -8.99 -32.58
N LEU A 290 -1.22 -8.64 -32.06
CA LEU A 290 0.06 -9.30 -32.40
C LEU A 290 0.50 -10.34 -31.35
N SER A 291 -0.33 -10.66 -30.35
CA SER A 291 0.00 -11.56 -29.23
C SER A 291 0.60 -12.89 -29.70
N ARG A 292 -0.10 -13.60 -30.60
CA ARG A 292 0.33 -14.92 -31.13
C ARG A 292 1.70 -14.86 -31.80
N TYR A 293 1.97 -13.81 -32.56
CA TYR A 293 3.26 -13.62 -33.23
C TYR A 293 4.38 -13.27 -32.25
N ALA A 294 4.07 -12.56 -31.16
CA ALA A 294 5.04 -12.22 -30.13
C ALA A 294 5.48 -13.47 -29.35
N ASP A 295 4.56 -14.40 -29.11
CA ASP A 295 4.83 -15.67 -28.45
C ASP A 295 5.63 -16.62 -29.34
N GLU A 296 5.27 -16.75 -30.62
CA GLU A 296 6.00 -17.55 -31.61
C GLU A 296 7.48 -17.13 -31.73
N GLN A 297 7.76 -15.82 -31.62
CA GLN A 297 9.13 -15.29 -31.71
C GLN A 297 9.82 -15.16 -30.34
N GLY A 298 9.18 -15.56 -29.24
CA GLY A 298 9.73 -15.45 -27.89
C GLY A 298 9.98 -14.02 -27.41
N VAL A 299 9.36 -13.03 -28.06
CA VAL A 299 9.56 -11.60 -27.75
C VAL A 299 8.82 -11.18 -26.48
N GLY A 300 7.89 -12.02 -25.98
CA GLY A 300 7.19 -11.79 -24.72
C GLY A 300 8.12 -11.52 -23.53
N HIS A 301 9.35 -12.07 -23.55
CA HIS A 301 10.36 -11.90 -22.49
C HIS A 301 11.46 -10.89 -22.86
N GLY A 302 11.38 -10.29 -24.06
CA GLY A 302 12.33 -9.30 -24.53
C GLY A 302 12.25 -7.98 -23.77
N SER A 303 13.28 -7.15 -23.93
CA SER A 303 13.26 -5.77 -23.42
C SER A 303 12.15 -4.96 -24.09
N SER A 304 11.73 -3.84 -23.50
CA SER A 304 10.77 -2.94 -24.15
C SER A 304 11.26 -2.45 -25.51
N VAL A 305 12.58 -2.40 -25.74
CA VAL A 305 13.18 -2.06 -27.03
C VAL A 305 12.91 -3.15 -28.06
N ASP A 306 13.10 -4.42 -27.69
CA ASP A 306 12.85 -5.58 -28.57
C ASP A 306 11.36 -5.67 -28.94
N LYS A 307 10.48 -5.39 -27.98
CA LYS A 307 9.03 -5.33 -28.20
C LYS A 307 8.65 -4.23 -29.18
N ILE A 308 9.25 -3.04 -29.08
CA ILE A 308 9.01 -1.94 -30.02
C ILE A 308 9.51 -2.27 -31.42
N ASP A 309 10.72 -2.82 -31.54
CA ASP A 309 11.29 -3.26 -32.82
C ASP A 309 10.41 -4.34 -33.48
N PHE A 310 9.95 -5.31 -32.70
CA PHE A 310 8.99 -6.32 -33.16
C PHE A 310 7.69 -5.71 -33.67
N MET A 311 7.10 -4.75 -32.95
CA MET A 311 5.86 -4.08 -33.38
C MET A 311 6.06 -3.31 -34.69
N ILE A 312 7.18 -2.62 -34.85
CA ILE A 312 7.49 -1.87 -36.08
C ILE A 312 7.65 -2.83 -37.26
N LYS A 313 8.37 -3.93 -37.08
CA LYS A 313 8.58 -4.96 -38.12
C LYS A 313 7.28 -5.67 -38.53
N ASN A 314 6.38 -5.88 -37.57
CA ASN A 314 5.15 -6.64 -37.78
C ASN A 314 3.90 -5.77 -37.93
N LEU A 315 4.04 -4.45 -38.11
CA LEU A 315 2.91 -3.52 -38.21
C LEU A 315 1.94 -3.88 -39.34
N GLY A 316 2.45 -4.44 -40.44
CA GLY A 316 1.63 -4.92 -41.56
C GLY A 316 0.77 -6.16 -41.25
N ARG A 317 1.07 -6.90 -40.18
CA ARG A 317 0.34 -8.11 -39.73
C ARG A 317 -0.69 -7.81 -38.62
N THR A 318 -0.92 -6.54 -38.29
CA THR A 318 -1.89 -6.10 -37.30
C THR A 318 -3.30 -6.63 -37.61
N HIS A 319 -3.96 -7.22 -36.61
CA HIS A 319 -5.35 -7.65 -36.75
C HIS A 319 -6.28 -6.43 -36.67
N LYS A 320 -6.74 -5.96 -37.83
CA LYS A 320 -7.49 -4.70 -37.98
C LYS A 320 -8.72 -4.61 -37.07
N LEU A 321 -9.44 -5.72 -36.88
CA LEU A 321 -10.64 -5.73 -36.05
C LEU A 321 -10.30 -5.57 -34.57
N THR A 322 -9.27 -6.25 -34.07
CA THR A 322 -8.79 -6.11 -32.68
C THR A 322 -8.33 -4.68 -32.43
N PHE A 323 -7.52 -4.12 -33.33
CA PHE A 323 -7.08 -2.74 -33.24
C PHE A 323 -8.24 -1.75 -33.24
N LEU A 324 -9.25 -1.94 -34.09
CA LEU A 324 -10.43 -1.08 -34.13
C LEU A 324 -11.22 -1.14 -32.82
N VAL A 325 -11.46 -2.33 -32.29
CA VAL A 325 -12.17 -2.53 -31.02
C VAL A 325 -11.40 -1.86 -29.87
N ALA A 326 -10.08 -2.05 -29.81
CA ALA A 326 -9.21 -1.41 -28.82
C ALA A 326 -9.24 0.13 -28.93
N ALA A 327 -9.02 0.67 -30.14
CA ALA A 327 -8.98 2.10 -30.39
C ALA A 327 -10.33 2.80 -30.08
N VAL A 328 -11.45 2.19 -30.48
CA VAL A 328 -12.79 2.72 -30.18
C VAL A 328 -13.08 2.67 -28.68
N SER A 329 -12.79 1.55 -28.02
CA SER A 329 -12.99 1.39 -26.57
C SER A 329 -12.15 2.40 -25.78
N PHE A 330 -10.88 2.56 -26.15
CA PHE A 330 -9.98 3.56 -25.55
C PHE A 330 -10.51 4.98 -25.76
N THR A 331 -10.95 5.31 -26.98
CA THR A 331 -11.51 6.63 -27.28
C THR A 331 -12.76 6.93 -26.44
N ILE A 332 -13.69 5.97 -26.34
CA ILE A 332 -14.89 6.10 -25.51
C ILE A 332 -14.50 6.31 -24.04
N MET A 333 -13.58 5.51 -23.51
CA MET A 333 -13.10 5.65 -22.13
C MET A 333 -12.46 7.02 -21.88
N MET A 334 -11.65 7.54 -22.82
CA MET A 334 -11.03 8.86 -22.69
C MET A 334 -12.07 10.00 -22.73
N VAL A 335 -13.05 9.90 -23.63
CA VAL A 335 -14.15 10.88 -23.73
C VAL A 335 -14.98 10.86 -22.45
N LEU A 336 -15.41 9.69 -21.98
CA LEU A 336 -16.19 9.56 -20.75
C LEU A 336 -15.41 10.07 -19.54
N ARG A 337 -14.11 9.79 -19.46
CA ARG A 337 -13.23 10.30 -18.40
C ARG A 337 -13.16 11.82 -18.39
N GLU A 338 -12.95 12.47 -19.54
CA GLU A 338 -12.85 13.93 -19.62
C GLU A 338 -14.22 14.59 -19.38
N MET A 339 -15.29 14.01 -19.91
CA MET A 339 -16.66 14.44 -19.60
C MET A 339 -16.93 14.38 -18.10
N LYS A 340 -16.61 13.27 -17.43
CA LYS A 340 -16.76 13.16 -15.97
C LYS A 340 -15.97 14.21 -15.23
N LYS A 341 -14.71 14.44 -15.60
CA LYS A 341 -13.87 15.45 -14.96
C LYS A 341 -14.49 16.85 -15.05
N ARG A 342 -15.12 17.18 -16.18
CA ARG A 342 -15.81 18.47 -16.39
C ARG A 342 -17.16 18.55 -15.72
N LEU A 343 -17.91 17.44 -15.64
CA LEU A 343 -19.26 17.40 -15.08
C LEU A 343 -19.26 17.20 -13.56
N GLN A 344 -18.24 16.56 -12.99
CA GLN A 344 -18.15 16.25 -11.56
C GLN A 344 -18.31 17.47 -10.64
N PRO A 345 -17.74 18.66 -10.93
CA PRO A 345 -17.96 19.86 -10.12
C PRO A 345 -19.42 20.31 -10.09
N ARG A 346 -20.18 20.06 -11.16
CA ARG A 346 -21.59 20.47 -11.29
C ARG A 346 -22.55 19.39 -10.81
N TYR A 347 -22.21 18.12 -11.02
CA TYR A 347 -23.02 16.96 -10.67
C TYR A 347 -22.14 15.91 -9.97
N PRO A 348 -22.04 15.95 -8.63
CA PRO A 348 -21.22 15.02 -7.86
C PRO A 348 -21.61 13.54 -8.05
N GLY A 349 -22.84 13.26 -8.47
CA GLY A 349 -23.34 11.91 -8.76
C GLY A 349 -22.62 11.22 -9.93
N VAL A 350 -22.03 11.99 -10.86
CA VAL A 350 -21.34 11.47 -12.06
C VAL A 350 -20.06 10.71 -11.72
N ALA A 351 -19.46 10.97 -10.55
CA ALA A 351 -18.30 10.24 -10.06
C ALA A 351 -18.58 8.73 -9.87
N TYR A 352 -19.83 8.37 -9.56
CA TYR A 352 -20.27 6.98 -9.34
C TYR A 352 -20.78 6.29 -10.60
N LEU A 353 -20.58 6.86 -11.79
CA LEU A 353 -20.92 6.15 -13.02
C LEU A 353 -19.81 5.13 -13.30
N PRO A 354 -20.07 3.82 -13.43
CA PRO A 354 -19.01 2.85 -13.75
C PRO A 354 -18.75 2.81 -15.27
N ASP A 355 -18.16 3.88 -15.83
CA ASP A 355 -17.94 4.04 -17.28
C ASP A 355 -17.16 2.89 -17.90
N ARG A 356 -16.09 2.42 -17.23
CA ARG A 356 -15.27 1.31 -17.72
C ARG A 356 -16.03 -0.01 -17.71
N PHE A 357 -16.84 -0.25 -16.68
CA PHE A 357 -17.73 -1.41 -16.61
C PHE A 357 -18.71 -1.42 -17.79
N PHE A 358 -19.33 -0.27 -18.09
CA PHE A 358 -20.25 -0.16 -19.23
C PHE A 358 -19.56 -0.48 -20.55
N VAL A 359 -18.33 0.00 -20.77
CA VAL A 359 -17.56 -0.31 -21.98
C VAL A 359 -17.32 -1.82 -22.08
N VAL A 360 -16.92 -2.49 -20.99
CA VAL A 360 -16.73 -3.95 -20.97
C VAL A 360 -18.02 -4.69 -21.31
N VAL A 361 -19.14 -4.37 -20.64
CA VAL A 361 -20.44 -5.03 -20.88
C VAL A 361 -20.91 -4.84 -22.32
N VAL A 362 -20.81 -3.63 -22.85
CA VAL A 362 -21.20 -3.34 -24.25
C VAL A 362 -20.30 -4.12 -25.21
N SER A 363 -18.99 -4.18 -24.97
CA SER A 363 -18.07 -4.97 -25.79
C SER A 363 -18.38 -6.47 -25.76
N ILE A 364 -18.80 -7.02 -24.62
CA ILE A 364 -19.24 -8.42 -24.53
C ILE A 364 -20.49 -8.66 -25.39
N ILE A 365 -21.51 -7.78 -25.26
CA ILE A 365 -22.76 -7.89 -26.03
C ILE A 365 -22.47 -7.78 -27.54
N LEU A 366 -21.62 -6.83 -27.95
CA LEU A 366 -21.23 -6.66 -29.35
C LEU A 366 -20.40 -7.83 -29.88
N SER A 367 -19.48 -8.36 -29.07
CA SER A 367 -18.69 -9.55 -29.41
C SER A 367 -19.59 -10.75 -29.71
N TRP A 368 -20.61 -10.97 -28.88
CA TRP A 368 -21.59 -12.03 -29.05
C TRP A 368 -22.48 -11.82 -30.28
N GLN A 369 -23.05 -10.62 -30.46
CA GLN A 369 -23.94 -10.33 -31.60
C GLN A 369 -23.24 -10.31 -32.95
N LEU A 370 -21.99 -9.84 -33.01
CA LEU A 370 -21.22 -9.70 -34.24
C LEU A 370 -20.28 -10.88 -34.50
N SER A 371 -20.30 -11.88 -33.62
CA SER A 371 -19.44 -13.08 -33.64
C SER A 371 -17.98 -12.73 -33.88
N TRP A 372 -17.42 -11.85 -33.04
CA TRP A 372 -16.03 -11.38 -33.17
C TRP A 372 -15.00 -12.50 -33.04
N GLU A 373 -15.29 -13.51 -32.22
CA GLU A 373 -14.49 -14.73 -32.09
C GLU A 373 -14.30 -15.43 -33.45
N GLY A 374 -15.39 -15.64 -34.21
CA GLY A 374 -15.34 -16.22 -35.55
C GLY A 374 -14.61 -15.35 -36.59
N LYS A 375 -14.35 -14.08 -36.26
CA LYS A 375 -13.58 -13.13 -37.08
C LYS A 375 -12.13 -12.99 -36.63
N GLY A 376 -11.66 -13.82 -35.70
CA GLY A 376 -10.27 -13.85 -35.23
C GLY A 376 -9.94 -12.88 -34.11
N VAL A 377 -10.94 -12.26 -33.45
CA VAL A 377 -10.68 -11.53 -32.20
C VAL A 377 -10.50 -12.55 -31.08
N GLU A 378 -9.39 -12.42 -30.36
CA GLU A 378 -9.09 -13.25 -29.21
C GLU A 378 -10.10 -12.98 -28.09
N VAL A 379 -10.74 -14.05 -27.61
CA VAL A 379 -11.69 -14.01 -26.49
C VAL A 379 -11.15 -14.88 -25.37
N LEU A 380 -11.54 -14.57 -24.13
CA LEU A 380 -11.05 -15.25 -22.92
C LEU A 380 -11.37 -16.77 -22.89
N GLY A 381 -12.35 -17.22 -23.67
CA GLY A 381 -12.75 -18.63 -23.71
C GLY A 381 -13.53 -19.08 -22.49
N THR A 382 -13.68 -20.40 -22.35
CA THR A 382 -14.37 -21.05 -21.23
C THR A 382 -13.43 -21.19 -20.04
N VAL A 383 -13.76 -20.51 -18.94
CA VAL A 383 -13.04 -20.68 -17.68
C VAL A 383 -13.67 -21.86 -16.94
N GLU A 384 -13.07 -23.04 -17.08
CA GLU A 384 -13.52 -24.21 -16.33
C GLU A 384 -12.95 -24.19 -14.91
N ALA A 385 -13.81 -24.40 -13.91
CA ALA A 385 -13.36 -24.59 -12.54
C ALA A 385 -12.65 -25.95 -12.47
N ALA A 386 -11.32 -25.95 -12.40
CA ALA A 386 -10.48 -27.15 -12.42
C ALA A 386 -10.74 -28.15 -11.27
N SER A 387 -11.69 -27.88 -10.36
CA SER A 387 -12.19 -28.90 -9.43
C SER A 387 -13.60 -28.57 -8.94
N GLY A 388 -14.43 -29.59 -8.70
CA GLY A 388 -15.76 -29.46 -8.08
C GLY A 388 -15.75 -28.92 -6.63
N HIS A 389 -14.61 -28.45 -6.13
CA HIS A 389 -14.46 -27.78 -4.85
C HIS A 389 -13.89 -26.38 -5.04
N LEU A 390 -14.71 -25.36 -4.74
CA LEU A 390 -14.37 -23.93 -4.90
C LEU A 390 -13.16 -23.48 -4.08
N PHE A 391 -12.81 -24.16 -2.99
CA PHE A 391 -11.64 -23.83 -2.16
C PHE A 391 -11.03 -25.10 -1.59
N THR A 392 -9.88 -25.53 -2.13
CA THR A 392 -9.07 -26.59 -1.52
C THR A 392 -7.90 -25.99 -0.76
N PHE A 393 -7.96 -26.02 0.57
CA PHE A 393 -6.82 -25.66 1.41
C PHE A 393 -5.69 -26.68 1.22
N ARG A 394 -4.54 -26.21 0.76
CA ARG A 394 -3.31 -27.00 0.61
C ARG A 394 -2.15 -26.20 1.15
N TRP A 395 -1.58 -26.68 2.26
CA TRP A 395 -0.40 -26.05 2.84
C TRP A 395 0.79 -26.13 1.87
N PRO A 396 1.40 -25.00 1.48
CA PRO A 396 2.43 -24.96 0.43
C PRO A 396 3.78 -25.53 0.91
N PHE A 397 4.10 -25.45 2.20
CA PHE A 397 5.41 -25.87 2.72
C PHE A 397 5.40 -27.31 3.23
N GLN A 398 5.36 -28.27 2.32
CA GLN A 398 5.50 -29.69 2.65
C GLN A 398 6.92 -30.19 2.37
N LEU A 399 7.38 -31.17 3.16
CA LEU A 399 8.71 -31.78 3.01
C LEU A 399 8.92 -32.43 1.63
N SER A 400 7.84 -32.93 1.02
CA SER A 400 7.81 -33.47 -0.35
C SER A 400 8.22 -32.44 -1.42
N HIS A 401 7.95 -31.16 -1.20
CA HIS A 401 8.15 -30.10 -2.18
C HIS A 401 9.44 -29.29 -1.97
N MET A 402 10.35 -29.78 -1.11
CA MET A 402 11.61 -29.10 -0.79
C MET A 402 12.49 -28.82 -2.01
N LYS A 403 12.39 -29.66 -3.06
CA LYS A 403 13.10 -29.42 -4.33
C LYS A 403 12.65 -28.10 -4.97
N HIS A 404 11.34 -27.91 -5.11
CA HIS A 404 10.74 -26.71 -5.71
C HIS A 404 10.97 -25.46 -4.85
N ILE A 405 10.97 -25.61 -3.52
CA ILE A 405 11.33 -24.51 -2.59
C ILE A 405 12.75 -24.02 -2.86
N ARG A 406 13.71 -24.92 -3.07
CA ARG A 406 15.10 -24.55 -3.33
C ARG A 406 15.28 -23.89 -4.69
N GLU A 407 14.62 -24.41 -5.72
CA GLU A 407 14.65 -23.87 -7.09
C GLU A 407 14.00 -22.47 -7.15
N GLY A 408 12.84 -22.30 -6.51
CA GLY A 408 12.08 -21.05 -6.52
C GLY A 408 12.59 -19.98 -5.55
N MET A 409 13.59 -20.25 -4.71
CA MET A 409 13.98 -19.35 -3.62
C MET A 409 14.46 -17.98 -4.10
N SER A 410 15.38 -17.94 -5.05
CA SER A 410 15.93 -16.70 -5.60
C SER A 410 14.82 -15.88 -6.28
N THR A 411 14.03 -16.53 -7.12
CA THR A 411 12.92 -15.89 -7.84
C THR A 411 11.84 -15.37 -6.89
N SER A 412 11.49 -16.13 -5.85
CA SER A 412 10.52 -15.71 -4.82
C SER A 412 11.00 -14.49 -4.05
N PHE A 413 12.31 -14.40 -3.76
CA PHE A 413 12.91 -13.22 -3.13
C PHE A 413 12.83 -11.99 -4.06
N LEU A 414 13.07 -12.16 -5.36
CA LEU A 414 12.90 -11.09 -6.35
C LEU A 414 11.43 -10.63 -6.46
N ILE A 415 10.49 -11.58 -6.49
CA ILE A 415 9.05 -11.29 -6.47
C ILE A 415 8.68 -10.49 -5.22
N ALA A 416 9.18 -10.90 -4.05
CA ALA A 416 8.94 -10.19 -2.79
C ALA A 416 9.47 -8.76 -2.82
N LEU A 417 10.68 -8.55 -3.33
CA LEU A 417 11.31 -7.24 -3.43
C LEU A 417 10.56 -6.33 -4.40
N LEU A 418 10.22 -6.85 -5.58
CA LEU A 418 9.46 -6.13 -6.60
C LEU A 418 8.08 -5.73 -6.06
N GLY A 419 7.36 -6.68 -5.49
CA GLY A 419 6.05 -6.47 -4.91
C GLY A 419 6.03 -5.49 -3.75
N PHE A 420 7.07 -5.51 -2.90
CA PHE A 420 7.24 -4.51 -1.85
C PHE A 420 7.41 -3.10 -2.43
N PHE A 421 8.25 -2.94 -3.46
CA PHE A 421 8.45 -1.64 -4.09
C PHE A 421 7.20 -1.13 -4.79
N GLU A 422 6.52 -1.96 -5.57
CA GLU A 422 5.26 -1.61 -6.23
C GLU A 422 4.20 -1.18 -5.22
N SER A 423 4.02 -1.95 -4.15
CA SER A 423 3.07 -1.64 -3.08
C SER A 423 3.41 -0.34 -2.36
N SER A 424 4.69 -0.12 -2.05
CA SER A 424 5.15 1.09 -1.37
C SER A 424 4.94 2.34 -2.23
N VAL A 425 5.20 2.21 -3.53
CA VAL A 425 4.96 3.25 -4.53
C VAL A 425 3.47 3.54 -4.65
N ALA A 426 2.62 2.51 -4.73
CA ALA A 426 1.17 2.64 -4.78
C ALA A 426 0.62 3.32 -3.51
N ALA A 427 1.03 2.87 -2.33
CA ALA A 427 0.59 3.44 -1.06
C ALA A 427 0.93 4.93 -0.93
N LYS A 428 2.16 5.32 -1.29
CA LYS A 428 2.60 6.72 -1.24
C LYS A 428 1.93 7.62 -2.27
N SER A 429 1.61 7.07 -3.45
CA SER A 429 1.03 7.84 -4.56
C SER A 429 -0.49 8.03 -4.45
N LEU A 430 -1.17 7.19 -3.67
CA LEU A 430 -2.60 7.37 -3.34
C LEU A 430 -2.81 8.49 -2.31
N GLY A 431 -1.78 8.81 -1.51
CA GLY A 431 -1.88 9.76 -0.41
C GLY A 431 -2.59 9.16 0.81
N GLY A 432 -2.50 9.84 1.96
CA GLY A 432 -3.31 9.50 3.13
C GLY A 432 -4.79 9.68 2.81
N SER A 433 -5.63 8.71 3.15
CA SER A 433 -7.07 8.87 2.99
C SER A 433 -7.64 9.63 4.19
N ASP A 434 -8.11 10.85 3.97
CA ASP A 434 -8.81 11.66 4.99
C ASP A 434 -10.17 11.06 5.41
N SER A 435 -10.61 9.98 4.77
CA SER A 435 -11.92 9.38 5.00
C SER A 435 -12.04 8.65 6.34
N ILE A 436 -10.95 8.07 6.84
CA ILE A 436 -10.91 7.29 8.08
C ILE A 436 -9.84 7.86 9.00
N GLN A 437 -10.26 8.31 10.18
CA GLN A 437 -9.37 8.98 11.12
C GLN A 437 -8.39 7.99 11.77
N GLY A 438 -7.12 8.40 11.82
CA GLY A 438 -6.02 7.68 12.46
C GLY A 438 -5.44 6.52 11.65
N MET A 439 -5.89 6.29 10.41
CA MET A 439 -5.27 5.34 9.49
C MET A 439 -4.04 6.00 8.85
N GLN A 440 -2.90 5.86 9.53
CA GLN A 440 -1.62 6.37 9.04
C GLN A 440 -0.87 5.27 8.29
N LEU A 441 -0.30 5.63 7.14
CA LEU A 441 0.53 4.73 6.35
C LEU A 441 1.77 4.33 7.16
N SER A 442 1.94 3.03 7.37
CA SER A 442 3.09 2.49 8.10
C SER A 442 3.78 1.40 7.28
N PRO A 443 5.04 1.60 6.86
CA PRO A 443 5.74 0.62 6.03
C PRO A 443 5.86 -0.77 6.67
N ASN A 444 6.09 -0.85 7.97
CA ASN A 444 6.16 -2.13 8.68
C ASN A 444 4.80 -2.86 8.68
N ARG A 445 3.70 -2.12 8.80
CA ARG A 445 2.35 -2.72 8.75
C ARG A 445 1.99 -3.16 7.34
N GLU A 446 2.40 -2.39 6.32
CA GLU A 446 2.24 -2.80 4.92
C GLU A 446 2.99 -4.12 4.64
N LEU A 447 4.24 -4.25 5.09
CA LEU A 447 5.00 -5.50 4.98
C LEU A 447 4.25 -6.67 5.64
N VAL A 448 3.77 -6.49 6.87
CA VAL A 448 3.01 -7.54 7.58
C VAL A 448 1.71 -7.87 6.85
N ALA A 449 0.95 -6.87 6.39
CA ALA A 449 -0.33 -7.07 5.71
C ALA A 449 -0.16 -7.79 4.35
N LEU A 450 0.79 -7.35 3.52
CA LEU A 450 1.09 -7.95 2.23
C LEU A 450 1.68 -9.36 2.39
N GLY A 451 2.59 -9.54 3.35
CA GLY A 451 3.17 -10.84 3.66
C GLY A 451 2.11 -11.84 4.14
N ALA A 452 1.25 -11.42 5.07
CA ALA A 452 0.14 -12.25 5.56
C ALA A 452 -0.87 -12.58 4.44
N ALA A 453 -1.22 -11.61 3.59
CA ALA A 453 -2.10 -11.83 2.45
C ALA A 453 -1.55 -12.90 1.50
N ASN A 454 -0.26 -12.84 1.18
CA ASN A 454 0.39 -13.82 0.29
C ASN A 454 0.58 -15.20 0.95
N VAL A 455 0.93 -15.28 2.24
CA VAL A 455 1.01 -16.57 2.94
C VAL A 455 -0.36 -17.25 3.03
N MET A 456 -1.41 -16.47 3.30
CA MET A 456 -2.78 -16.99 3.31
C MET A 456 -3.24 -17.40 1.90
N GLY A 457 -3.01 -16.58 0.88
CA GLY A 457 -3.33 -16.90 -0.51
C GLY A 457 -2.59 -18.15 -1.03
N ALA A 458 -1.33 -18.31 -0.64
CA ALA A 458 -0.52 -19.48 -0.97
C ALA A 458 -1.11 -20.80 -0.44
N CYS A 459 -1.85 -20.78 0.67
CA CYS A 459 -2.58 -21.93 1.18
C CYS A 459 -3.73 -22.39 0.25
N PHE A 460 -4.08 -21.58 -0.74
CA PHE A 460 -5.05 -21.88 -1.78
C PHE A 460 -4.39 -21.88 -3.16
N MET A 461 -3.05 -22.00 -3.22
CA MET A 461 -2.30 -22.04 -4.49
C MET A 461 -2.42 -20.76 -5.33
N SER A 462 -2.66 -19.62 -4.68
CA SER A 462 -2.85 -18.36 -5.37
C SER A 462 -1.56 -17.82 -6.01
N LEU A 463 -1.70 -16.98 -7.03
CA LEU A 463 -0.60 -16.12 -7.49
C LEU A 463 -0.12 -15.15 -6.41
N PRO A 464 1.17 -14.73 -6.43
CA PRO A 464 1.65 -13.66 -5.59
C PRO A 464 0.96 -12.35 -5.96
N ALA A 465 0.59 -11.58 -4.95
CA ALA A 465 -0.30 -10.43 -5.10
C ALA A 465 0.13 -9.28 -4.18
N PHE A 466 0.25 -8.09 -4.78
CA PHE A 466 0.84 -6.89 -4.16
C PHE A 466 -0.08 -5.68 -4.33
N GLY A 467 0.29 -4.49 -3.84
CA GLY A 467 -0.46 -3.25 -4.04
C GLY A 467 -0.22 -2.64 -5.42
N GLY A 468 -1.26 -2.52 -6.25
CA GLY A 468 -1.12 -2.03 -7.62
C GLY A 468 -1.61 -0.57 -7.77
N TYR A 469 -0.77 0.32 -8.29
CA TYR A 469 -1.13 1.75 -8.43
C TYR A 469 -2.34 1.98 -9.33
N ALA A 470 -2.36 1.39 -10.53
CA ALA A 470 -3.40 1.64 -11.53
C ALA A 470 -4.80 1.25 -11.03
N ARG A 471 -4.94 0.06 -10.43
CA ARG A 471 -6.21 -0.43 -9.87
C ARG A 471 -6.63 0.33 -8.61
N SER A 472 -5.68 0.68 -7.73
CA SER A 472 -6.00 1.46 -6.53
C SER A 472 -6.42 2.89 -6.87
N LYS A 473 -5.79 3.49 -7.89
CA LYS A 473 -6.21 4.80 -8.41
C LYS A 473 -7.57 4.72 -9.09
N LEU A 474 -7.86 3.64 -9.80
CA LEU A 474 -9.18 3.38 -10.37
C LEU A 474 -10.25 3.31 -9.25
N ASN A 475 -9.98 2.53 -8.20
CA ASN A 475 -10.84 2.42 -7.01
C ASN A 475 -11.15 3.81 -6.42
N GLY A 476 -10.11 4.60 -6.12
CA GLY A 476 -10.27 5.96 -5.60
C GLY A 476 -11.02 6.90 -6.55
N SER A 477 -10.75 6.83 -7.86
CA SER A 477 -11.39 7.69 -8.86
C SER A 477 -12.88 7.41 -9.10
N THR A 478 -13.33 6.20 -8.75
CA THR A 478 -14.74 5.76 -8.90
C THR A 478 -15.54 5.93 -7.60
N GLY A 479 -14.92 6.54 -6.58
CA GLY A 479 -15.57 6.86 -5.31
C GLY A 479 -15.29 5.86 -4.18
N GLY A 480 -14.37 4.91 -4.37
CA GLY A 480 -13.88 4.05 -3.30
C GLY A 480 -13.13 4.85 -2.25
N LYS A 481 -13.54 4.74 -0.99
CA LYS A 481 -13.02 5.54 0.13
C LYS A 481 -12.48 4.67 1.26
N SER A 482 -12.97 3.45 1.41
CA SER A 482 -12.61 2.58 2.53
C SER A 482 -12.09 1.21 2.09
N PRO A 483 -11.49 0.43 3.01
CA PRO A 483 -11.11 -0.96 2.75
C PRO A 483 -12.30 -1.86 2.42
N MET A 484 -13.53 -1.41 2.68
CA MET A 484 -14.75 -2.14 2.29
C MET A 484 -14.82 -2.33 0.77
N SER A 485 -14.21 -1.46 -0.02
CA SER A 485 -14.07 -1.66 -1.48
C SER A 485 -13.33 -2.95 -1.81
N SER A 486 -12.28 -3.31 -1.08
CA SER A 486 -11.55 -4.58 -1.23
C SER A 486 -12.41 -5.77 -0.76
N VAL A 487 -13.22 -5.61 0.28
CA VAL A 487 -14.16 -6.66 0.73
C VAL A 487 -15.23 -6.95 -0.32
N PHE A 488 -15.84 -5.90 -0.90
CA PHE A 488 -16.78 -6.06 -2.00
C PHE A 488 -16.12 -6.67 -3.23
N LEU A 489 -14.90 -6.27 -3.55
CA LEU A 489 -14.14 -6.85 -4.65
C LEU A 489 -14.00 -8.37 -4.49
N SER A 490 -13.58 -8.83 -3.31
CA SER A 490 -13.48 -10.24 -2.98
C SER A 490 -14.82 -10.99 -3.03
N GLY A 491 -15.95 -10.33 -2.80
CA GLY A 491 -17.28 -10.95 -2.85
C GLY A 491 -17.96 -10.94 -4.22
N ILE A 492 -17.37 -10.28 -5.23
CA ILE A 492 -17.91 -10.23 -6.60
C ILE A 492 -17.44 -11.43 -7.44
N ALA A 493 -16.25 -11.95 -7.15
CA ALA A 493 -15.78 -13.23 -7.69
C ALA A 493 -16.48 -14.39 -6.99
#